data_AF-A0A1R4KL06-F1
#
_entry.id   AF-A0A1R4KL06-F1
#
_cell.length_a   1.000
_cell.length_b   1.000
_cell.length_c   1.000
_cell.angle_alpha   90.00
_cell.angle_beta   90.00
_cell.angle_gamma   90.00
#
_symmetry.space_group_name_H-M   'P 1'
#
loop_
_entity.id
_entity.type
_entity.pdbx_description
1 polymer ?
#
loop_
_entity_poly.entity_id
_entity_poly.type
_entity_poly.pdbx_seq_one_letter_code
_entity_poly.pdbx_strand_id
1 'polypeptide(L)'
;MIIPFEQLDKDTLYNLIESYVLREGTDYGEQEFSIESKVAQVNQQLKSGEAMVFFSELHESVTIISKNEFKALQSEERHQQQ
;
A
#
# COMPACT_ATOMS: atom_id res chain seq x y z
N MET A 1 5.49 7.75 -8.15
CA MET A 1 4.68 8.95 -7.84
C MET A 1 3.70 8.66 -6.69
N ILE A 2 3.42 9.60 -5.79
CA ILE A 2 2.37 9.43 -4.75
C ILE A 2 1.04 9.97 -5.25
N ILE A 3 -0.02 9.18 -5.09
CA ILE A 3 -1.39 9.53 -5.46
C ILE A 3 -2.22 9.75 -4.18
N PRO A 4 -3.03 10.82 -4.10
CA PRO A 4 -3.98 10.98 -3.00
C PRO A 4 -5.06 9.90 -3.06
N PHE A 5 -5.12 9.06 -2.03
CA PHE A 5 -6.10 7.97 -1.94
C PHE A 5 -7.56 8.46 -1.96
N GLU A 6 -7.82 9.71 -1.59
CA GLU A 6 -9.14 10.36 -1.63
C GLU A 6 -9.67 10.55 -3.06
N GLN A 7 -8.80 10.51 -4.07
CA GLN A 7 -9.19 10.59 -5.48
C GLN A 7 -9.52 9.23 -6.09
N LEU A 8 -9.25 8.14 -5.37
CA LEU A 8 -9.56 6.80 -5.82
C LEU A 8 -10.99 6.43 -5.49
N ASP A 9 -11.60 5.62 -6.36
CA ASP A 9 -12.89 5.03 -6.06
C ASP A 9 -12.78 4.07 -4.87
N LYS A 10 -13.88 3.90 -4.13
CA LYS A 10 -13.89 3.09 -2.90
C LYS A 10 -13.53 1.64 -3.20
N ASP A 11 -14.05 1.11 -4.30
CA ASP A 11 -13.74 -0.24 -4.77
C ASP A 11 -12.25 -0.36 -5.15
N THR A 12 -11.69 0.60 -5.88
CA THR A 12 -10.27 0.61 -6.23
C THR A 12 -9.39 0.66 -4.99
N LEU A 13 -9.70 1.56 -4.06
CA LEU A 13 -8.97 1.69 -2.81
C LEU A 13 -9.05 0.39 -2.00
N TYR A 14 -10.23 -0.23 -1.90
CA TYR A 14 -10.42 -1.51 -1.24
C TYR A 14 -9.54 -2.61 -1.85
N ASN A 15 -9.56 -2.76 -3.19
CA ASN A 15 -8.73 -3.75 -3.89
C ASN A 15 -7.23 -3.52 -3.67
N LEU A 16 -6.79 -2.26 -3.64
CA LEU A 16 -5.38 -1.93 -3.35
C LEU A 16 -4.99 -2.29 -1.91
N ILE A 17 -5.87 -2.01 -0.94
CA ILE A 17 -5.66 -2.34 0.46
C ILE A 17 -5.65 -3.86 0.66
N GLU A 18 -6.58 -4.57 0.03
CA GLU A 18 -6.62 -6.03 0.04
C GLU A 18 -5.32 -6.61 -0.53
N SER A 19 -4.88 -6.14 -1.71
CA SER A 19 -3.61 -6.58 -2.31
C SER A 19 -2.40 -6.27 -1.43
N TYR A 20 -2.40 -5.16 -0.69
CA TYR A 20 -1.35 -4.80 0.25
C TYR A 20 -1.31 -5.76 1.45
N VAL A 21 -2.47 -6.01 2.05
CA VAL A 21 -2.64 -6.95 3.17
C VAL A 21 -2.26 -8.39 2.77
N LEU A 22 -2.58 -8.79 1.53
CA LEU A 22 -2.20 -10.09 0.98
C LEU A 22 -0.68 -10.23 0.81
N ARG A 23 0.03 -9.14 0.49
CA ARG A 23 1.49 -9.12 0.32
C ARG A 23 2.26 -9.15 1.63
N GLU A 24 1.79 -8.43 2.65
CA GLU A 24 2.41 -8.48 3.99
C GLU A 24 2.30 -9.87 4.64
N GLY A 25 1.42 -10.72 4.12
CA GLY A 25 1.58 -12.17 4.15
C GLY A 25 1.80 -12.76 5.53
N THR A 26 0.73 -13.07 6.24
CA THR A 26 0.61 -14.28 7.07
C THR A 26 -0.87 -14.42 7.44
N ASP A 27 -1.37 -15.65 7.45
CA ASP A 27 -2.70 -16.02 7.92
C ASP A 27 -3.87 -15.83 6.93
N TYR A 28 -3.94 -16.73 5.93
CA TYR A 28 -5.21 -17.45 5.69
C TYR A 28 -5.30 -18.61 6.69
N GLY A 29 -5.11 -18.30 7.96
CA GLY A 29 -5.24 -19.17 9.10
C GLY A 29 -6.43 -18.68 9.91
N GLU A 30 -7.02 -19.59 10.66
CA GLU A 30 -8.35 -19.45 11.25
C GLU A 30 -8.37 -18.51 12.48
N GLN A 31 -7.46 -17.52 12.58
CA GLN A 31 -7.33 -16.60 13.72
C GLN A 31 -7.77 -15.15 13.39
N GLU A 32 -9.09 -14.93 13.51
CA GLU A 32 -9.80 -13.76 14.08
C GLU A 32 -9.42 -12.30 13.74
N PHE A 33 -8.56 -12.02 12.76
CA PHE A 33 -8.52 -10.68 12.15
C PHE A 33 -9.20 -10.71 10.79
N SER A 34 -10.50 -10.36 10.78
CA SER A 34 -11.25 -10.19 9.54
C SER A 34 -10.51 -9.24 8.60
N ILE A 35 -10.55 -9.53 7.30
CA ILE A 35 -10.00 -8.65 6.25
C ILE A 35 -10.47 -7.20 6.45
N GLU A 36 -11.72 -7.02 6.88
CA GLU A 36 -12.30 -5.72 7.21
C GLU A 36 -11.51 -4.94 8.29
N SER A 37 -11.03 -5.61 9.34
CA SER A 37 -10.24 -4.99 10.40
C SER A 37 -8.87 -4.54 9.88
N LYS A 38 -8.23 -5.35 9.04
CA LYS A 38 -6.98 -4.96 8.37
C LYS A 38 -7.20 -3.81 7.39
N VAL A 39 -8.32 -3.83 6.65
CA VAL A 39 -8.69 -2.73 5.75
C VAL A 39 -8.87 -1.42 6.52
N ALA A 40 -9.56 -1.45 7.66
CA ALA A 40 -9.72 -0.29 8.52
C ALA A 40 -8.37 0.24 9.04
N GLN A 41 -7.47 -0.67 9.43
CA GLN A 41 -6.12 -0.31 9.88
C GLN A 41 -5.30 0.37 8.78
N VAL A 42 -5.29 -0.19 7.56
CA VAL A 42 -4.57 0.42 6.43
C VAL A 42 -5.20 1.77 6.05
N ASN A 43 -6.52 1.89 6.08
CA ASN A 43 -7.21 3.16 5.83
C ASN A 43 -6.82 4.22 6.88
N GLN A 44 -6.65 3.83 8.14
CA GLN A 44 -6.12 4.73 9.17
C GLN A 44 -4.67 5.13 8.89
N GLN A 45 -3.82 4.21 8.42
CA GLN A 45 -2.43 4.50 8.03
C GLN A 45 -2.35 5.46 6.83
N LEU A 46 -3.26 5.32 5.86
CA LEU A 46 -3.39 6.25 4.74
C LEU A 46 -3.74 7.65 5.22
N LYS A 47 -4.66 7.77 6.20
CA LYS A 47 -5.03 9.04 6.83
C LYS A 47 -3.92 9.64 7.70
N SER A 48 -3.12 8.81 8.39
CA SER A 48 -2.00 9.27 9.21
C SER A 48 -0.75 9.62 8.39
N GLY A 49 -0.70 9.21 7.11
CA GLY A 49 0.47 9.36 6.24
C GLY A 49 1.57 8.34 6.53
N GLU A 50 1.25 7.25 7.23
CA GLU A 50 2.12 6.08 7.41
C GLU A 50 2.09 5.14 6.22
N ALA A 51 0.96 5.08 5.51
CA ALA A 51 0.82 4.41 4.22
C ALA A 51 0.43 5.42 3.15
N MET A 52 0.75 5.12 1.90
CA MET A 52 0.42 5.98 0.77
C MET A 52 0.26 5.16 -0.50
N VAL A 53 -0.63 5.63 -1.37
CA VAL A 53 -0.81 5.04 -2.69
C VAL A 53 0.36 5.50 -3.56
N PHE A 54 1.10 4.54 -4.09
CA PHE A 54 2.22 4.75 -4.96
C PHE A 54 1.91 4.21 -6.36
N PHE A 55 2.12 5.07 -7.34
CA PHE A 55 2.12 4.71 -8.75
C PHE A 55 3.56 4.51 -9.21
N SER A 56 3.84 3.29 -9.67
CA SER A 56 5.10 2.96 -10.34
C SER A 56 4.93 3.25 -11.83
N GLU A 57 5.63 4.27 -12.33
CA GLU A 57 5.68 4.56 -13.77
C GLU A 57 6.41 3.46 -14.54
N LEU A 58 7.39 2.81 -13.91
CA LEU A 58 8.17 1.74 -14.52
C LEU A 58 7.32 0.51 -14.85
N HIS A 59 6.39 0.17 -13.97
CA HIS A 59 5.51 -1.00 -14.10
C HIS A 59 4.06 -0.64 -14.43
N GLU A 60 3.78 0.64 -14.72
CA GLU A 60 2.44 1.20 -14.96
C GLU A 60 1.38 0.66 -13.98
N SER A 61 1.73 0.59 -12.70
CA SER A 61 0.92 -0.07 -11.68
C SER A 61 0.74 0.79 -10.44
N VAL A 62 -0.45 0.69 -9.84
CA VAL A 62 -0.82 1.35 -8.59
C VAL A 62 -0.75 0.33 -7.47
N THR A 63 -0.10 0.70 -6.36
CA THR A 63 -0.02 -0.13 -5.18
C THR A 63 -0.01 0.74 -3.92
N ILE A 64 -0.17 0.14 -2.75
CA ILE A 64 0.01 0.83 -1.47
C ILE A 64 1.37 0.42 -0.93
N ILE A 65 2.10 1.38 -0.39
CA ILE A 65 3.36 1.16 0.29
C ILE A 65 3.37 1.91 1.61
N SER A 66 4.06 1.34 2.59
CA SER A 66 4.37 2.04 3.83
C SER A 66 5.40 3.15 3.59
N LYS A 67 5.46 4.11 4.51
CA LYS A 67 6.46 5.18 4.52
C LYS A 67 7.90 4.62 4.57
N ASN A 68 8.09 3.45 5.18
CA ASN A 68 9.38 2.78 5.21
C ASN A 68 9.73 2.17 3.86
N GLU A 69 8.80 1.47 3.21
CA GLU A 69 8.98 0.97 1.84
C GLU A 69 9.25 2.11 0.85
N PHE A 70 8.52 3.22 0.96
CA PHE A 70 8.77 4.39 0.11
C PHE A 70 10.20 4.91 0.26
N LYS A 71 10.73 4.98 1.49
CA LYS A 71 12.13 5.36 1.72
C LYS A 71 13.12 4.36 1.12
N ALA A 72 12.83 3.06 1.20
CA ALA A 72 13.65 2.01 0.62
C ALA A 72 13.69 2.13 -0.92
N LEU A 73 12.52 2.26 -1.56
CA LEU A 73 12.41 2.45 -3.01
C LEU A 73 13.19 3.69 -3.50
N GLN A 74 13.07 4.81 -2.80
CA GLN A 74 13.82 6.04 -3.09
C GLN A 74 15.35 5.90 -2.94
N SER A 75 15.81 4.90 -2.19
CA SER A 75 17.23 4.59 -2.02
C SER A 75 17.75 3.62 -3.09
N GLU A 76 16.90 2.72 -3.58
CA GLU A 76 17.23 1.77 -4.65
C GLU A 76 17.25 2.44 -6.03
N GLU A 77 16.30 3.34 -6.31
CA GLU A 77 16.29 4.13 -7.56
C GLU A 77 17.57 4.97 -7.71
N ARG A 78 18.12 5.46 -6.58
CA ARG A 78 19.38 6.21 -6.57
C ARG A 78 20.63 5.36 -6.81
N HIS A 79 20.55 4.05 -6.58
CA HIS A 79 21.64 3.13 -6.87
C HIS A 79 21.63 2.62 -8.31
N GLN A 80 20.45 2.44 -8.92
CA GLN A 80 20.36 1.97 -10.32
C GLN A 80 20.69 3.07 -11.36
N GLN A 81 20.72 4.34 -10.96
CA GLN A 81 21.08 5.46 -11.83
C GLN A 81 22.56 5.91 -11.70
N GLN A 82 23.40 5.16 -10.98
CA GLN A 82 24.86 5.37 -10.88
C GLN A 82 25.61 4.24 -11.60
#